data_AF-W7DPF0-F1
#
_entry.id   AF-W7DPF0-F1
#
_cell.length_a   1.000
_cell.length_b   1.000
_cell.length_c   1.000
_cell.angle_alpha   90.00
_cell.angle_beta   90.00
_cell.angle_gamma   90.00
#
_symmetry.space_group_name_H-M   'P 1'
#
loop_
_entity.id
_entity.type
_entity.pdbx_description
1 polymer ?
#
loop_
_entity_poly.entity_id
_entity_poly.type
_entity_poly.pdbx_seq_one_letter_code
_entity_poly.pdbx_strand_id
1 'polypeptide(L)'
;MKNTLLLKFFEKGDIWSVPCDIALPCATQNEISEAQAKTLVRNGVMAVAEGANMPSTLEAVNVFHQNQILFGPAKAANAGGVGVSALEMAQNSSRMSWSFSEVDEHLKKYYEKHLLKMPVSLQKSMVMKEISS
;
A
#
# COMPACT_ATOMS: atom_id res chain seq x y z
N MET A 1 28.41 -0.58 22.91
CA MET A 1 28.70 -0.82 21.48
C MET A 1 27.80 0.10 20.67
N LYS A 2 28.37 1.05 19.90
CA LYS A 2 27.60 1.95 19.05
C LYS A 2 27.07 1.15 17.87
N ASN A 3 25.78 0.86 17.85
CA ASN A 3 25.11 0.25 16.71
C ASN A 3 24.92 1.37 15.66
N THR A 4 25.98 1.67 14.93
CA THR A 4 25.94 2.67 13.85
C THR A 4 25.14 2.07 12.71
N LEU A 5 23.88 2.49 12.56
CA LEU A 5 23.13 2.28 11.33
C LEU A 5 23.95 2.89 10.19
N LEU A 6 24.62 2.03 9.40
CA LEU A 6 25.36 2.43 8.21
C LEU A 6 24.34 2.81 7.14
N LEU A 7 23.94 4.09 7.14
CA LEU A 7 23.22 4.69 6.01
C LEU A 7 24.11 4.57 4.78
N LYS A 8 23.68 3.77 3.81
CA LYS A 8 24.37 3.56 2.54
C LYS A 8 23.50 4.11 1.41
N PHE A 9 24.02 5.14 0.73
CA PHE A 9 23.40 5.65 -0.49
C PHE A 9 23.75 4.73 -1.67
N PHE A 10 22.75 4.43 -2.50
CA PHE A 10 22.92 3.70 -3.74
C PHE A 10 22.56 4.63 -4.90
N GLU A 11 23.58 5.13 -5.62
CA GLU A 11 23.38 6.01 -6.78
C GLU A 11 22.71 5.28 -7.95
N LYS A 12 23.00 3.97 -8.06
CA LYS A 12 22.47 3.08 -9.08
C LYS A 12 22.10 1.76 -8.43
N GLY A 13 21.07 1.12 -8.95
CA GLY A 13 20.58 -0.16 -8.46
C GLY A 13 19.07 -0.21 -8.51
N ASP A 14 18.55 -1.39 -8.22
CA ASP A 14 17.13 -1.65 -8.16
C ASP A 14 16.71 -1.85 -6.71
N ILE A 15 15.88 -0.96 -6.18
CA ILE A 15 15.45 -1.01 -4.77
C ILE A 15 14.75 -2.34 -4.44
N TRP A 16 14.09 -2.95 -5.43
CA TRP A 16 13.36 -4.21 -5.29
C TRP A 16 14.26 -5.45 -5.23
N SER A 17 15.58 -5.27 -5.39
CA SER A 17 16.57 -6.34 -5.17
C SER A 17 16.87 -6.60 -3.70
N VAL A 18 16.49 -5.67 -2.80
CA VAL A 18 16.70 -5.82 -1.36
C VAL A 18 15.65 -6.79 -0.79
N PRO A 19 16.06 -7.85 -0.08
CA PRO A 19 15.10 -8.75 0.55
C PRO A 19 14.24 -8.05 1.61
N CYS A 20 12.93 -8.30 1.57
CA CYS A 20 11.97 -7.79 2.52
C CYS A 20 10.74 -8.70 2.59
N ASP A 21 10.04 -8.67 3.73
CA ASP A 21 8.76 -9.37 3.91
C ASP A 21 7.59 -8.58 3.32
N ILE A 22 7.69 -7.24 3.33
CA ILE A 22 6.63 -6.33 2.88
C ILE A 22 7.23 -5.27 1.96
N ALA A 23 6.61 -5.07 0.79
CA ALA A 23 6.95 -4.01 -0.15
C ALA A 23 5.83 -2.97 -0.27
N LEU A 24 6.17 -1.69 -0.15
CA LEU A 24 5.23 -0.57 -0.21
C LEU A 24 5.62 0.40 -1.35
N PRO A 25 5.24 0.11 -2.60
CA PRO A 25 5.52 0.99 -3.72
C PRO A 25 4.69 2.27 -3.68
N CYS A 26 5.38 3.42 -3.65
CA CYS A 26 4.81 4.72 -3.29
C CYS A 26 5.33 5.90 -4.10
N ALA A 27 6.23 5.71 -5.08
CA ALA A 27 6.84 6.86 -5.77
C ALA A 27 6.09 7.23 -7.06
N THR A 28 5.98 6.31 -8.02
CA THR A 28 5.44 6.60 -9.35
C THR A 28 4.65 5.42 -9.94
N GLN A 29 3.92 5.69 -11.02
CA GLN A 29 3.25 4.65 -11.80
C GLN A 29 4.28 3.72 -12.47
N ASN A 30 3.98 2.42 -12.53
CA ASN A 30 4.81 1.39 -13.17
C ASN A 30 6.27 1.29 -12.64
N GLU A 31 6.51 1.60 -11.38
CA GLU A 31 7.83 1.45 -10.74
C GLU A 31 8.22 -0.01 -10.43
N ILE A 32 7.26 -0.94 -10.41
CA ILE A 32 7.50 -2.37 -10.31
C ILE A 32 7.12 -3.03 -11.65
N SER A 33 8.13 -3.48 -12.38
CA SER A 33 8.03 -4.35 -13.56
C SER A 33 7.94 -5.84 -13.20
N GLU A 34 7.63 -6.68 -14.17
CA GLU A 34 7.60 -8.15 -14.01
C GLU A 34 8.92 -8.71 -13.43
N ALA A 35 10.07 -8.19 -13.89
CA ALA A 35 11.39 -8.65 -13.45
C ALA A 35 11.65 -8.31 -11.97
N GLN A 36 11.20 -7.13 -11.54
CA GLN A 36 11.26 -6.69 -10.15
C GLN A 36 10.33 -7.52 -9.26
N ALA A 37 9.10 -7.78 -9.72
CA ALA A 37 8.16 -8.65 -9.01
C ALA A 37 8.71 -10.06 -8.80
N LYS A 38 9.31 -10.67 -9.83
CA LYS A 38 9.98 -11.98 -9.72
C LYS A 38 11.14 -11.96 -8.74
N THR A 39 11.86 -10.84 -8.64
CA THR A 39 12.97 -10.69 -7.70
C THR A 39 12.45 -10.60 -6.27
N LEU A 40 11.40 -9.82 -6.02
CA LEU A 40 10.75 -9.75 -4.71
C LEU A 40 10.22 -11.10 -4.25
N VAL A 41 9.54 -11.84 -5.13
CA VAL A 41 9.06 -13.21 -4.83
C VAL A 41 10.22 -14.14 -4.48
N ARG A 42 11.31 -14.13 -5.27
CA ARG A 42 12.51 -14.95 -4.97
C ARG A 42 13.15 -14.58 -3.63
N ASN A 43 13.05 -13.31 -3.23
CA ASN A 43 13.57 -12.80 -1.98
C ASN A 43 12.64 -13.06 -0.78
N GLY A 44 11.48 -13.70 -0.99
CA GLY A 44 10.57 -14.10 0.09
C GLY A 44 9.55 -13.03 0.50
N VAL A 45 9.24 -12.06 -0.36
CA VAL A 45 8.16 -11.10 -0.07
C VAL A 45 6.87 -11.83 0.23
N MET A 46 6.14 -11.37 1.25
CA MET A 46 4.86 -11.95 1.68
C MET A 46 3.69 -11.06 1.30
N ALA A 47 3.90 -9.73 1.30
CA ALA A 47 2.87 -8.76 0.99
C ALA A 47 3.40 -7.57 0.16
N VAL A 48 2.55 -7.06 -0.73
CA VAL A 48 2.77 -5.84 -1.51
C VAL A 48 1.53 -4.96 -1.35
N ALA A 49 1.69 -3.69 -0.95
CA ALA A 49 0.57 -2.74 -0.85
C ALA A 49 0.90 -1.43 -1.56
N GLU A 50 0.09 -1.09 -2.55
CA GLU A 50 0.34 0.03 -3.45
C GLU A 50 -0.08 1.37 -2.85
N GLY A 51 0.89 2.24 -2.55
CA GLY A 51 0.63 3.61 -2.10
C GLY A 51 0.50 4.61 -3.25
N ALA A 52 1.23 4.42 -4.35
CA ALA A 52 1.10 5.25 -5.55
C ALA A 52 -0.12 4.84 -6.39
N ASN A 53 -0.45 5.64 -7.42
CA ASN A 53 -1.46 5.27 -8.40
C ASN A 53 -0.87 4.30 -9.42
N MET A 54 -1.24 3.02 -9.31
CA MET A 54 -0.82 1.94 -10.24
C MET A 54 0.71 1.78 -10.35
N PRO A 55 1.43 1.58 -9.22
CA PRO A 55 2.88 1.42 -9.25
C PRO A 55 3.34 0.10 -9.85
N SER A 56 2.52 -0.95 -9.83
CA SER A 56 2.89 -2.24 -10.43
C SER A 56 2.37 -2.33 -11.85
N THR A 57 3.18 -2.80 -12.80
CA THR A 57 2.66 -3.17 -14.13
C THR A 57 1.70 -4.35 -14.02
N LEU A 58 0.86 -4.55 -15.03
CA LEU A 58 -0.09 -5.68 -15.03
C LEU A 58 0.63 -7.03 -14.93
N GLU A 59 1.79 -7.15 -15.56
CA GLU A 59 2.65 -8.34 -15.51
C GLU A 59 3.22 -8.56 -14.10
N ALA A 60 3.63 -7.49 -13.39
CA ALA A 60 4.06 -7.58 -12.00
C ALA A 60 2.91 -8.06 -11.08
N VAL A 61 1.72 -7.51 -11.25
CA VAL A 61 0.51 -7.94 -10.50
C VAL A 61 0.21 -9.42 -10.73
N ASN A 62 0.33 -9.89 -11.98
CA ASN A 62 0.15 -11.31 -12.31
C ASN A 62 1.18 -12.20 -11.61
N VAL A 63 2.44 -11.77 -11.53
CA VAL A 63 3.49 -12.50 -10.78
C VAL A 63 3.11 -12.62 -9.31
N PHE A 64 2.66 -11.53 -8.67
CA PHE A 64 2.25 -11.55 -7.26
C PHE A 64 1.06 -12.49 -7.02
N HIS A 65 0.05 -12.45 -7.88
CA HIS A 65 -1.11 -13.35 -7.79
C HIS A 65 -0.76 -14.82 -7.98
N GLN A 66 0.08 -15.13 -8.99
CA GLN A 66 0.52 -16.50 -9.26
C GLN A 66 1.32 -17.12 -8.11
N ASN A 67 2.05 -16.28 -7.35
CA ASN A 67 2.88 -16.70 -6.22
C ASN A 67 2.18 -16.52 -4.86
N GLN A 68 0.87 -16.26 -4.85
CA GLN A 68 0.06 -16.12 -3.63
C GLN A 68 0.54 -15.01 -2.68
N ILE A 69 1.16 -13.97 -3.22
CA ILE A 69 1.56 -12.79 -2.44
C ILE A 69 0.32 -11.99 -2.07
N LEU A 70 0.25 -11.56 -0.80
CA LEU A 70 -0.85 -10.71 -0.34
C LEU A 70 -0.76 -9.34 -1.03
N PHE A 71 -1.83 -8.91 -1.69
CA PHE A 71 -1.79 -7.74 -2.57
C PHE A 71 -2.82 -6.68 -2.18
N GLY A 72 -2.35 -5.51 -1.73
CA GLY A 72 -3.16 -4.33 -1.42
C GLY A 72 -3.23 -3.38 -2.62
N PRO A 73 -4.34 -3.34 -3.39
CA PRO A 73 -4.43 -2.51 -4.59
C PRO A 73 -4.47 -1.02 -4.25
N ALA A 74 -3.91 -0.19 -5.14
CA ALA A 74 -3.78 1.25 -4.94
C ALA A 74 -5.08 1.93 -4.52
N LYS A 75 -6.19 1.59 -5.21
CA LYS A 75 -7.52 2.16 -4.95
C LYS A 75 -8.02 2.00 -3.50
N ALA A 76 -7.53 1.00 -2.78
CA ALA A 76 -7.84 0.78 -1.38
C ALA A 76 -6.76 1.34 -0.46
N ALA A 77 -5.49 1.04 -0.75
CA ALA A 77 -4.36 1.39 0.10
C ALA A 77 -4.06 2.91 0.13
N ASN A 78 -4.35 3.64 -0.95
CA ASN A 78 -4.15 5.09 -1.04
C ASN A 78 -5.42 5.93 -0.74
N ALA A 79 -6.54 5.28 -0.39
CA ALA A 79 -7.82 5.94 -0.15
C ALA A 79 -7.81 6.88 1.07
N GLY A 80 -6.80 6.79 1.94
CA GLY A 80 -6.66 7.66 3.11
C GLY A 80 -6.53 9.13 2.78
N GLY A 81 -5.73 9.48 1.77
CA GLY A 81 -5.57 10.87 1.34
C GLY A 81 -6.89 11.47 0.87
N VAL A 82 -7.63 10.72 0.06
CA VAL A 82 -8.98 11.12 -0.41
C VAL A 82 -9.97 11.24 0.75
N GLY A 83 -9.90 10.32 1.72
CA GLY A 83 -10.71 10.36 2.94
C GLY A 83 -10.45 11.62 3.77
N VAL A 84 -9.18 11.95 4.02
CA VAL A 84 -8.80 13.16 4.77
C VAL A 84 -9.22 14.43 4.01
N SER A 85 -9.07 14.48 2.68
CA SER A 85 -9.57 15.62 1.90
C SER A 85 -11.09 15.79 1.99
N ALA A 86 -11.86 14.69 2.00
CA ALA A 86 -13.30 14.78 2.22
C ALA A 86 -13.65 15.29 3.63
N LEU A 87 -12.87 14.92 4.65
CA LEU A 87 -13.00 15.43 6.01
C LEU A 87 -12.63 16.92 6.11
N GLU A 88 -11.59 17.36 5.40
CA GLU A 88 -11.20 18.76 5.30
C GLU A 88 -12.31 19.61 4.66
N MET A 89 -12.90 19.12 3.56
CA MET A 89 -14.05 19.78 2.93
C MET A 89 -15.26 19.87 3.87
N ALA A 90 -15.51 18.84 4.69
CA ALA A 90 -16.59 18.83 5.68
C ALA A 90 -16.34 19.84 6.83
N GLN A 91 -15.11 19.94 7.32
CA GLN A 91 -14.69 20.96 8.30
C GLN A 91 -14.90 22.37 7.74
N ASN A 92 -14.44 22.61 6.50
CA ASN A 92 -14.59 23.91 5.83
C ASN A 92 -16.06 24.29 5.62
N SER A 93 -16.91 23.34 5.20
CA SER A 93 -18.35 23.58 5.01
C SER A 93 -19.10 23.83 6.32
N SER A 94 -18.67 23.19 7.42
CA SER A 94 -19.29 23.32 8.74
C SER A 94 -18.70 24.46 9.58
N ARG A 95 -17.59 25.08 9.12
CA ARG A 95 -16.78 26.06 9.85
C ARG A 95 -16.36 25.56 11.24
N MET A 96 -16.11 24.26 11.35
CA MET A 96 -15.61 23.61 12.55
C MET A 96 -14.18 23.15 12.31
N SER A 97 -13.34 23.26 13.34
CA SER A 97 -12.01 22.64 13.35
C SER A 97 -12.06 21.48 14.31
N TRP A 98 -11.67 20.30 13.84
CA TRP A 98 -11.58 19.10 14.64
C TRP A 98 -10.16 18.92 15.19
N SER A 99 -10.06 18.35 16.38
CA SER A 99 -8.81 17.85 16.94
C SER A 99 -8.28 16.66 16.14
N PHE A 100 -6.99 16.36 16.29
CA PHE A 100 -6.36 15.20 15.65
C PHE A 100 -7.10 13.88 15.96
N SER A 101 -7.52 13.68 17.21
CA SER A 101 -8.27 12.48 17.63
C SER A 101 -9.61 12.34 16.93
N GLU A 102 -10.33 13.45 16.74
CA GLU A 102 -11.61 13.45 16.03
C GLU A 102 -11.39 13.13 14.55
N VAL A 103 -10.37 13.70 13.91
CA VAL A 103 -10.01 13.39 12.51
C VAL A 103 -9.64 11.91 12.35
N ASP A 104 -8.83 11.34 13.26
CA ASP A 104 -8.45 9.91 13.22
C ASP A 104 -9.66 8.99 13.39
N GLU A 105 -10.59 9.32 14.30
CA GLU A 105 -11.82 8.55 14.49
C GLU A 105 -12.75 8.63 13.27
N HIS A 106 -12.89 9.81 12.67
CA HIS A 106 -13.65 9.99 11.44
C HIS A 106 -13.01 9.25 10.26
N LEU A 107 -11.68 9.24 10.16
CA LEU A 107 -10.95 8.53 9.12
C LEU A 107 -11.11 7.01 9.25
N LYS A 108 -11.03 6.46 10.47
CA LYS A 108 -11.31 5.03 10.72
C LYS A 108 -12.72 4.65 10.27
N LYS A 109 -13.73 5.44 10.66
CA LYS A 109 -15.12 5.23 10.24
C LYS A 109 -15.29 5.32 8.71
N TYR A 110 -14.56 6.23 8.06
CA TYR A 110 -14.53 6.35 6.59
C TYR A 110 -14.00 5.06 5.94
N TYR A 111 -12.85 4.57 6.42
CA TYR A 111 -12.27 3.32 5.94
C TYR A 111 -13.20 2.12 6.15
N GLU A 112 -13.75 1.95 7.36
CA GLU A 112 -14.72 0.88 7.64
C GLU A 112 -15.94 0.95 6.70
N LYS A 113 -16.52 2.14 6.54
CA LYS A 113 -17.73 2.32 5.72
C LYS A 113 -17.50 2.10 4.23
N HIS A 114 -16.29 2.34 3.72
CA HIS A 114 -16.02 2.37 2.27
C HIS A 114 -15.16 1.23 1.76
N LEU A 115 -14.19 0.73 2.54
CA LEU A 115 -13.43 -0.47 2.17
C LEU A 115 -14.32 -1.74 2.20
N LEU A 116 -15.22 -1.85 3.19
CA LEU A 116 -16.16 -3.00 3.27
C LEU A 116 -17.22 -3.01 2.16
N LYS A 117 -17.43 -1.90 1.44
CA LYS A 117 -18.41 -1.77 0.35
C LYS A 117 -17.81 -1.80 -1.05
N MET A 118 -16.50 -2.02 -1.19
CA MET A 118 -15.89 -2.19 -2.50
C MET A 118 -16.46 -3.43 -3.22
N PRO A 119 -16.57 -3.41 -4.57
CA PRO A 119 -17.03 -4.57 -5.33
C PRO A 119 -16.25 -5.83 -4.96
N VAL A 120 -16.94 -6.98 -4.89
CA VAL A 120 -16.34 -8.28 -4.53
C VAL A 120 -15.11 -8.64 -5.39
N SER A 121 -15.04 -8.14 -6.62
CA SER A 121 -13.88 -8.28 -7.51
C SER A 121 -12.61 -7.61 -6.96
N LEU A 122 -12.74 -6.47 -6.28
CA LEU A 122 -11.66 -5.78 -5.57
C LEU A 122 -11.42 -6.36 -4.17
N GLN A 123 -12.46 -6.90 -3.52
CA GLN A 123 -12.30 -7.61 -2.25
C GLN A 123 -11.51 -8.91 -2.40
N LYS A 124 -11.69 -9.65 -3.51
CA LYS A 124 -10.96 -10.89 -3.80
C LYS A 124 -9.45 -10.69 -3.97
N SER A 125 -9.00 -9.54 -4.46
CA SER A 125 -7.57 -9.19 -4.46
C SER A 125 -7.09 -8.69 -3.09
N MET A 126 -7.96 -8.05 -2.31
CA MET A 126 -7.68 -7.56 -0.95
C MET A 126 -7.68 -8.62 0.15
N VAL A 127 -7.96 -9.90 -0.13
CA VAL A 127 -7.92 -10.94 0.91
C VAL A 127 -6.46 -11.20 1.27
N MET A 128 -5.95 -10.43 2.23
CA MET A 128 -4.92 -10.85 3.17
C MET A 128 -5.45 -12.11 3.85
N LYS A 129 -5.29 -13.29 3.22
CA LYS A 129 -5.63 -14.56 3.87
C LYS A 129 -4.82 -14.59 5.15
N GLU A 130 -5.51 -14.75 6.28
CA GLU A 130 -4.87 -14.94 7.58
C GLU A 130 -3.72 -15.92 7.41
N ILE A 131 -2.52 -15.45 7.74
CA ILE A 131 -1.33 -16.29 7.81
C ILE A 131 -1.59 -17.20 9.01
N SER A 132 -2.25 -18.34 8.76
CA SER A 132 -2.31 -19.41 9.75
C SER A 132 -0.88 -19.83 10.02
N SER A 133 -0.51 -19.72 11.28
CA SER A 133 0.67 -20.34 11.88
C SER A 133 0.69 -21.84 11.63
#